data_AF-A0A0Q8PAC8-F1
#
_entry.id   AF-A0A0Q8PAC8-F1
#
_cell.length_a   1.000
_cell.length_b   1.000
_cell.length_c   1.000
_cell.angle_alpha   90.00
_cell.angle_beta   90.00
_cell.angle_gamma   90.00
#
_symmetry.space_group_name_H-M   'P 1'
#
loop_
_entity.id
_entity.type
_entity.pdbx_description
1 polymer ?
#
loop_
_entity_poly.entity_id
_entity_poly.type
_entity_poly.pdbx_seq_one_letter_code
_entity_poly.pdbx_strand_id
1 'polypeptide(L)'
;MLTDLAADTWALDRYRWTGTTLLSHFLNGEWFSVHCFQDAATGEPLRWYVNFEKPFLRRPGIGIDTLDLCLDLVVTPDLSGHHWKDHEEYAQLRRLGVIDDYLHRQVEQAKGRAITMLDNRTGPFAGGWSIWTPDPAWPLPELPAGAEHVPDQALR
;
A
#
# COMPACT_ATOMS: atom_id res chain seq x y z
N MET A 1 -15.92 -11.35 -2.82
CA MET A 1 -14.85 -10.54 -2.20
C MET A 1 -15.36 -9.19 -1.71
N LEU A 2 -15.70 -8.22 -2.56
CA LEU A 2 -16.15 -6.89 -2.09
C LEU A 2 -17.47 -6.93 -1.31
N THR A 3 -18.40 -7.79 -1.72
CA THR A 3 -19.63 -8.03 -0.96
C THR A 3 -19.35 -8.68 0.40
N ASP A 4 -18.40 -9.61 0.47
CA ASP A 4 -18.02 -10.27 1.73
C ASP A 4 -17.31 -9.28 2.68
N LEU A 5 -16.47 -8.39 2.12
CA LEU A 5 -15.84 -7.30 2.86
C LEU A 5 -16.91 -6.35 3.45
N ALA A 6 -17.87 -5.93 2.62
CA ALA A 6 -18.94 -5.04 3.05
C ALA A 6 -19.92 -5.70 4.05
N ALA A 7 -20.09 -7.02 3.97
CA ALA A 7 -20.96 -7.80 4.85
C ALA A 7 -20.24 -8.35 6.10
N ASP A 8 -18.93 -8.11 6.22
CA ASP A 8 -18.07 -8.64 7.29
C ASP A 8 -18.09 -10.17 7.40
N THR A 9 -18.16 -10.88 6.26
CA THR A 9 -18.21 -12.35 6.18
C THR A 9 -16.89 -12.97 5.77
N TRP A 10 -15.78 -12.27 6.00
CA TRP A 10 -14.42 -12.68 5.67
C TRP A 10 -13.66 -13.15 6.92
N ALA A 11 -12.62 -13.96 6.70
CA ALA A 11 -11.73 -14.42 7.77
C ALA A 11 -10.26 -14.28 7.33
N LEU A 12 -9.38 -14.04 8.29
CA LEU A 12 -7.94 -14.01 8.07
C LEU A 12 -7.37 -15.44 8.01
N ASP A 13 -6.36 -15.63 7.15
CA ASP A 13 -5.56 -16.86 7.11
C ASP A 13 -4.06 -16.53 6.96
N ARG A 14 -3.21 -17.50 7.30
CA ARG A 14 -1.76 -17.35 7.21
C ARG A 14 -1.29 -17.54 5.78
N TYR A 15 -0.59 -16.53 5.26
CA TYR A 15 0.03 -16.59 3.96
C TYR A 15 1.51 -16.22 4.03
N ARG A 16 2.34 -16.94 3.28
CA ARG A 16 3.76 -16.57 3.06
C ARG A 16 3.85 -15.85 1.73
N TRP A 17 4.39 -14.64 1.74
CA TRP A 17 4.66 -13.88 0.52
C TRP A 17 5.67 -14.61 -0.38
N THR A 18 5.38 -14.70 -1.68
CA THR A 18 6.21 -15.42 -2.67
C THR A 18 6.28 -14.67 -4.00
N GLY A 19 7.30 -14.96 -4.80
CA GLY A 19 7.41 -14.50 -6.19
C GLY A 19 7.94 -13.07 -6.35
N THR A 20 7.76 -12.21 -5.35
CA THR A 20 8.29 -10.83 -5.38
C THR A 20 8.96 -10.42 -4.07
N THR A 21 9.89 -9.48 -4.18
CA THR A 21 10.41 -8.69 -3.05
C THR A 21 9.80 -7.29 -3.14
N LEU A 22 9.46 -6.71 -1.99
CA LEU A 22 8.80 -5.42 -1.91
C LEU A 22 9.58 -4.48 -0.99
N LEU A 23 9.96 -3.31 -1.51
CA LEU A 23 10.36 -2.17 -0.69
C LEU A 23 9.19 -1.19 -0.57
N SER A 24 8.71 -0.97 0.66
CA SER A 24 7.53 -0.14 0.93
C SER A 24 7.92 1.17 1.62
N HIS A 25 7.54 2.29 1.02
CA HIS A 25 7.70 3.63 1.56
C HIS A 25 6.38 4.13 2.15
N PHE A 26 6.35 4.26 3.47
CA PHE A 26 5.24 4.89 4.19
C PHE A 26 5.67 6.29 4.63
N LEU A 27 5.02 7.32 4.09
CA LEU A 27 5.31 8.71 4.42
C LEU A 27 4.34 9.18 5.51
N ASN A 28 4.89 9.79 6.56
CA ASN A 28 4.09 10.19 7.73
C ASN A 28 2.98 11.17 7.34
N GLY A 29 1.73 10.80 7.59
CA GLY A 29 0.55 11.63 7.31
C GLY A 29 0.05 11.57 5.87
N GLU A 30 0.73 10.88 4.95
CA GLU A 30 0.25 10.72 3.58
C GLU A 30 -0.86 9.67 3.50
N TRP A 31 -1.79 9.89 2.58
CA TRP A 31 -2.93 8.99 2.30
C TRP A 31 -2.62 7.98 1.18
N PHE A 32 -1.34 7.60 1.10
CA PHE A 32 -0.85 6.56 0.22
C PHE A 32 0.51 6.09 0.71
N SER A 33 0.86 4.86 0.36
CA SER A 33 2.24 4.38 0.36
C SER A 33 2.72 4.09 -1.06
N VAL A 34 4.04 4.01 -1.23
CA VAL A 34 4.67 3.70 -2.51
C VAL A 34 5.51 2.45 -2.36
N HIS A 35 5.32 1.48 -3.25
CA HIS A 35 6.02 0.21 -3.21
C HIS A 35 6.81 -0.04 -4.49
N CYS A 36 8.04 -0.54 -4.35
CA CYS A 36 8.85 -1.06 -5.44
C CYS A 36 8.75 -2.58 -5.46
N PHE A 37 8.11 -3.14 -6.47
CA PHE A 37 8.05 -4.59 -6.68
C PHE A 37 9.25 -5.04 -7.52
N GLN A 38 9.95 -6.05 -7.04
CA GLN A 38 11.02 -6.75 -7.73
C GLN A 38 10.69 -8.24 -7.84
N ASP A 39 11.22 -8.91 -8.86
CA ASP A 39 11.18 -10.37 -8.93
C ASP A 39 12.04 -10.95 -7.79
N ALA A 40 11.48 -11.91 -7.04
CA ALA A 40 12.17 -12.45 -5.87
C ALA A 40 13.40 -13.32 -6.23
N ALA A 41 13.45 -13.89 -7.44
CA ALA A 41 14.52 -14.76 -7.88
C ALA A 41 15.65 -13.99 -8.57
N THR A 42 15.33 -12.94 -9.33
CA THR A 42 16.32 -12.19 -10.13
C THR A 42 16.65 -10.82 -9.55
N GLY A 43 15.77 -10.24 -8.71
CA GLY A 43 15.88 -8.86 -8.25
C GLY A 43 15.50 -7.82 -9.30
N GLU A 44 15.02 -8.25 -10.48
CA GLU A 44 14.65 -7.34 -11.56
C GLU A 44 13.46 -6.45 -11.15
N PRO A 45 13.52 -5.13 -11.39
CA PRO A 45 12.41 -4.22 -11.10
C PRO A 45 11.19 -4.55 -11.97
N LEU A 46 10.03 -4.80 -11.34
CA LEU A 46 8.80 -5.21 -12.04
C LEU A 46 7.83 -4.05 -12.24
N ARG A 47 7.62 -3.24 -11.20
CA ARG A 47 6.73 -2.07 -11.21
C ARG A 47 6.88 -1.28 -9.93
N TRP A 48 6.39 -0.05 -9.97
CA TRP A 48 6.04 0.71 -8.79
C TRP A 48 4.53 0.67 -8.58
N TYR A 49 4.12 0.85 -7.34
CA TYR A 49 2.72 0.77 -6.93
C TYR A 49 2.42 1.86 -5.90
N VAL A 50 1.45 2.72 -6.18
CA VAL A 50 0.91 3.66 -5.21
C VAL A 50 -0.36 3.02 -4.65
N ASN A 51 -0.32 2.62 -3.38
CA ASN A 51 -1.47 2.07 -2.66
C ASN A 51 -2.17 3.24 -1.96
N PHE A 52 -3.40 3.60 -2.36
CA PHE A 52 -4.14 4.66 -1.67
C PHE A 52 -4.77 4.09 -0.40
N GLU A 53 -4.41 4.64 0.74
CA GLU A 53 -4.71 4.08 2.05
C GLU A 53 -4.77 5.18 3.13
N LYS A 54 -5.31 4.88 4.31
CA LYS A 54 -5.26 5.83 5.43
C LYS A 54 -3.81 6.12 5.86
N PRO A 55 -3.53 7.30 6.43
CA PRO A 55 -2.23 7.55 7.05
C PRO A 55 -1.96 6.51 8.13
N PHE A 56 -0.76 5.94 8.12
CA PHE A 56 -0.44 4.87 9.04
C PHE A 56 -0.37 5.37 10.50
N LEU A 57 -0.76 4.50 11.42
CA LEU A 57 -0.56 4.68 12.86
C LEU A 57 0.56 3.77 13.32
N ARG A 58 1.57 4.31 14.01
CA ARG A 58 2.68 3.50 14.52
C ARG A 58 2.27 2.77 15.79
N ARG A 59 2.44 1.44 15.80
CA ARG A 59 2.30 0.58 16.98
C ARG A 59 3.68 0.28 17.57
N PRO A 60 4.03 0.88 18.72
CA PRO A 60 5.33 0.66 19.34
C PRO A 60 5.60 -0.85 19.55
N GLY A 61 6.75 -1.31 19.08
CA GLY A 61 7.17 -2.71 19.23
C GLY A 61 6.46 -3.74 18.33
N ILE A 62 5.46 -3.34 17.53
CA ILE A 62 4.71 -4.27 16.65
C ILE A 62 4.87 -3.89 15.17
N GLY A 63 4.60 -2.64 14.80
CA GLY A 63 4.58 -2.24 13.39
C GLY A 63 3.78 -0.98 13.13
N ILE A 64 3.01 -1.00 12.05
CA ILE A 64 2.09 0.08 11.66
C ILE A 64 0.72 -0.52 11.32
N ASP A 65 -0.34 0.23 11.61
CA ASP A 65 -1.68 -0.04 11.11
C ASP A 65 -2.02 0.98 10.02
N THR A 66 -2.67 0.52 8.95
CA THR A 66 -3.23 1.36 7.89
C THR A 66 -4.53 0.71 7.39
N LEU A 67 -5.24 1.38 6.50
CA LEU A 67 -6.45 0.85 5.87
C LEU A 67 -6.43 1.15 4.38
N ASP A 68 -6.43 0.10 3.58
CA ASP A 68 -6.57 0.17 2.13
C ASP A 68 -7.87 0.88 1.72
N LEU A 69 -7.78 1.76 0.72
CA LEU A 69 -8.93 2.48 0.17
C LEU A 69 -9.28 2.00 -1.24
N CYS A 70 -8.74 0.86 -1.68
CA CYS A 70 -9.09 0.10 -2.88
C CYS A 70 -8.98 0.86 -4.20
N LEU A 71 -8.09 1.85 -4.27
CA LEU A 71 -7.68 2.49 -5.51
C LEU A 71 -6.16 2.43 -5.56
N ASP A 72 -5.62 2.20 -6.75
CA ASP A 72 -4.18 2.07 -6.93
C ASP A 72 -3.68 2.75 -8.20
N LEU A 73 -2.41 3.15 -8.18
CA LEU A 73 -1.68 3.56 -9.38
C LEU A 73 -0.50 2.63 -9.63
N VAL A 74 -0.48 1.99 -10.78
CA VAL A 74 0.65 1.16 -11.22
C VAL A 74 1.53 1.99 -12.13
N VAL A 75 2.81 2.04 -11.81
CA VAL A 75 3.80 2.83 -12.54
C VAL A 75 4.88 1.88 -13.07
N THR A 76 5.30 2.10 -14.31
CA THR A 76 6.38 1.36 -14.99
C THR A 76 7.70 1.43 -14.20
N PRO A 77 8.58 0.41 -14.28
CA PRO A 77 9.85 0.40 -13.54
C PRO A 77 10.75 1.59 -13.78
N ASP A 78 10.79 2.08 -15.03
CA ASP A 78 11.57 3.24 -15.48
C ASP A 78 10.86 4.58 -15.23
N LEU A 79 9.69 4.52 -14.57
CA LEU A 79 8.83 5.63 -14.23
C LEU A 79 8.31 6.42 -15.45
N SER A 80 8.38 5.85 -16.65
CA SER A 80 8.02 6.53 -17.91
C SER A 80 6.51 6.63 -18.16
N GLY A 81 5.73 5.79 -17.51
CA GLY A 81 4.27 5.75 -17.65
C GLY A 81 3.56 5.10 -16.46
N HIS A 82 2.27 5.37 -16.34
CA HIS A 82 1.42 4.86 -15.26
C HIS A 82 -0.02 4.59 -15.74
N HIS A 83 -0.75 3.76 -15.00
CA HIS A 83 -2.18 3.53 -15.19
C HIS A 83 -2.88 3.29 -13.86
N TRP A 84 -4.17 3.60 -13.81
CA TRP A 84 -5.03 3.32 -12.66
C TRP A 84 -5.41 1.85 -12.62
N LYS A 85 -5.49 1.30 -11.41
CA LYS A 85 -5.99 -0.04 -11.13
C LYS A 85 -7.13 0.06 -10.10
N ASP A 86 -8.07 -0.89 -10.20
CA ASP A 86 -9.23 -1.07 -9.32
C ASP A 86 -10.24 0.11 -9.31
N HIS A 87 -10.32 0.85 -10.42
CA HIS A 87 -11.21 2.01 -10.52
C HIS A 87 -12.71 1.63 -10.44
N GLU A 88 -13.08 0.43 -10.90
CA GLU A 88 -14.45 -0.06 -10.86
C GLU A 88 -14.83 -0.52 -9.45
N GLU A 89 -13.92 -1.24 -8.79
CA GLU A 89 -14.01 -1.69 -7.40
C GLU A 89 -14.13 -0.50 -6.45
N TYR A 90 -13.29 0.52 -6.63
CA TYR A 90 -13.38 1.77 -5.88
C TYR A 90 -14.76 2.44 -6.04
N ALA A 91 -15.25 2.53 -7.28
CA ALA A 91 -16.57 3.10 -7.56
C ALA A 91 -17.70 2.27 -6.92
N GLN A 92 -17.57 0.94 -6.87
CA GLN A 92 -18.52 0.07 -6.19
C GLN A 92 -18.51 0.30 -4.68
N LEU A 93 -17.34 0.39 -4.05
CA LEU A 93 -17.22 0.64 -2.61
C LEU A 93 -17.78 2.01 -2.20
N ARG A 94 -17.67 3.01 -3.08
CA ARG A 94 -18.39 4.29 -2.90
C ARG A 94 -19.90 4.13 -2.91
N ARG A 95 -20.46 3.36 -3.86
CA ARG A 95 -21.92 3.10 -3.92
C ARG A 95 -22.41 2.33 -2.69
N LEU A 96 -21.58 1.42 -2.16
CA LEU A 96 -21.88 0.64 -0.96
C LEU A 96 -21.66 1.43 0.34
N GLY A 97 -21.13 2.66 0.27
CA GLY A 97 -20.89 3.52 1.44
C GLY A 97 -19.66 3.14 2.26
N VAL A 98 -18.84 2.19 1.81
CA VAL A 98 -17.57 1.82 2.46
C VAL A 98 -16.56 2.97 2.31
N ILE A 99 -16.54 3.60 1.13
CA ILE A 99 -15.78 4.83 0.88
C ILE A 99 -16.77 6.00 0.88
N ASP A 100 -16.81 6.74 1.99
CA ASP A 100 -17.64 7.92 2.12
C ASP A 100 -17.05 9.15 1.39
N ASP A 101 -17.78 10.27 1.40
CA ASP A 101 -17.34 11.50 0.76
C ASP A 101 -16.10 12.12 1.40
N TYR A 102 -15.84 11.84 2.69
CA TYR A 102 -14.65 12.32 3.35
C TYR A 102 -13.43 11.55 2.84
N LEU A 103 -13.44 10.23 2.90
CA LEU A 103 -12.39 9.34 2.39
C LEU A 103 -12.13 9.60 0.91
N HIS A 104 -13.19 9.79 0.12
CA HIS A 104 -13.05 10.11 -1.29
C HIS A 104 -12.28 11.42 -1.52
N ARG A 105 -12.57 12.48 -0.77
CA ARG A 105 -11.81 13.74 -0.87
C ARG A 105 -10.33 13.57 -0.51
N GLN A 106 -10.02 12.74 0.49
CA GLN A 106 -8.63 12.46 0.85
C GLN A 106 -7.90 11.73 -0.26
N VAL A 107 -8.55 10.72 -0.88
CA VAL A 107 -8.01 10.01 -2.04
C VAL A 107 -7.76 10.97 -3.22
N GLU A 108 -8.70 11.87 -3.54
CA GLU A 108 -8.48 12.84 -4.63
C GLU A 108 -7.28 13.77 -4.38
N GLN A 109 -7.08 14.22 -3.14
CA GLN A 109 -5.89 15.02 -2.79
C GLN A 109 -4.61 14.18 -2.86
N ALA A 110 -4.65 12.95 -2.35
CA ALA A 110 -3.55 12.00 -2.38
C ALA A 110 -3.12 11.69 -3.82
N LYS A 111 -4.08 11.49 -4.75
CA LYS A 111 -3.81 11.26 -6.17
C LYS A 111 -2.97 12.39 -6.77
N GLY A 112 -3.37 13.64 -6.52
CA GLY A 112 -2.63 14.81 -6.96
C GLY A 112 -1.20 14.86 -6.40
N ARG A 113 -1.03 14.54 -5.11
CA ARG A 113 0.29 14.49 -4.46
C ARG A 113 1.18 13.39 -5.04
N ALA A 114 0.66 12.18 -5.18
CA ALA A 114 1.40 11.04 -5.73
C ALA A 114 1.86 11.30 -7.17
N ILE A 115 0.98 11.83 -8.02
CA ILE A 115 1.31 12.21 -9.40
C ILE A 115 2.37 13.32 -9.40
N THR A 116 2.22 14.34 -8.56
CA THR A 116 3.21 15.42 -8.45
C THR A 116 4.59 14.89 -8.03
N MET A 117 4.65 13.94 -7.09
CA MET A 117 5.91 13.32 -6.69
C MET A 117 6.53 12.50 -7.83
N LEU A 118 5.69 11.74 -8.56
CA LEU A 118 6.10 10.94 -9.71
C LEU A 118 6.67 11.80 -10.85
N ASP A 119 5.94 12.85 -11.25
CA ASP A 119 6.31 13.75 -12.33
C ASP A 119 7.62 14.50 -12.03
N ASN A 120 7.79 14.92 -10.78
CA ASN A 120 8.97 15.66 -10.34
C ASN A 120 10.13 14.77 -9.87
N ARG A 121 9.97 13.43 -9.89
CA ARG A 121 10.98 12.46 -9.40
C ARG A 121 11.44 12.74 -7.97
N THR A 122 10.49 12.99 -7.08
CA THR A 122 10.77 13.32 -5.67
C THR A 122 10.26 12.25 -4.71
N GLY A 123 10.69 12.34 -3.45
CA GLY A 123 10.26 11.41 -2.41
C GLY A 123 10.62 9.97 -2.74
N PRO A 124 9.68 9.01 -2.64
CA PRO A 124 9.91 7.61 -3.01
C PRO A 124 10.33 7.41 -4.47
N PHE A 125 9.96 8.31 -5.38
CA PHE A 125 10.33 8.23 -6.80
C PHE A 125 11.70 8.86 -7.11
N ALA A 126 12.44 9.31 -6.09
CA ALA A 126 13.82 9.71 -6.25
C ALA A 126 14.70 8.49 -6.60
N GLY A 127 15.83 8.72 -7.28
CA GLY A 127 16.63 7.65 -7.86
C GLY A 127 17.16 6.61 -6.86
N GLY A 128 17.28 5.36 -7.34
CA GLY A 128 18.01 4.28 -6.66
C GLY A 128 17.16 3.24 -5.95
N TRP A 129 15.87 3.50 -5.68
CA TRP A 129 15.04 2.56 -4.91
C TRP A 129 14.59 1.32 -5.70
N SER A 130 14.41 1.43 -7.02
CA SER A 130 14.00 0.30 -7.85
C SER A 130 15.03 -0.84 -7.89
N ILE A 131 16.30 -0.54 -7.64
CA ILE A 131 17.42 -1.50 -7.60
C ILE A 131 17.92 -1.75 -6.17
N TRP A 132 17.24 -1.19 -5.16
CA TRP A 132 17.60 -1.44 -3.77
C TRP A 132 17.43 -2.92 -3.44
N THR A 133 18.32 -3.47 -2.61
CA THR A 133 18.22 -4.84 -2.11
C THR A 133 18.42 -4.86 -0.60
N PRO A 134 17.73 -5.74 0.13
CA PRO A 134 17.97 -5.92 1.55
C PRO A 134 19.38 -6.49 1.78
N ASP A 135 19.99 -6.14 2.91
CA ASP A 135 21.26 -6.76 3.31
C ASP A 135 21.05 -8.28 3.50
N PRO A 136 21.86 -9.13 2.84
CA PRO A 136 21.71 -10.58 2.94
C PRO A 136 21.94 -11.13 4.36
N ALA A 137 22.57 -10.36 5.26
CA ALA A 137 22.72 -10.71 6.66
C ALA A 137 21.44 -10.46 7.49
N TRP A 138 20.44 -9.75 6.96
CA TRP A 138 19.18 -9.54 7.67
C TRP A 138 18.39 -10.84 7.79
N PRO A 139 17.95 -11.22 9.00
CA PRO A 139 17.11 -12.40 9.16
C PRO A 139 15.75 -12.16 8.52
N LEU A 140 15.14 -13.24 8.00
CA LEU A 140 13.74 -13.19 7.62
C LEU A 140 12.88 -12.91 8.86
N PRO A 141 11.98 -11.92 8.83
CA PRO A 141 11.11 -11.64 9.96
C PRO A 141 10.09 -12.77 10.15
N GLU A 142 9.83 -13.10 11.42
CA GLU A 142 8.70 -13.96 11.79
C GLU A 142 7.47 -13.08 12.03
N LEU A 143 6.27 -13.61 11.72
CA LEU A 143 5.03 -12.93 12.06
C LEU A 143 4.85 -12.96 13.59
N PRO A 144 4.83 -11.80 14.28
CA PRO A 144 4.73 -11.76 15.74
C PRO A 144 3.42 -12.39 16.24
N ALA A 145 3.48 -13.02 17.43
CA ALA A 145 2.28 -13.48 18.11
C ALA A 145 1.38 -12.28 18.45
N GLY A 146 0.08 -12.41 18.17
CA GLY A 146 -0.91 -11.36 18.45
C GLY A 146 -0.87 -10.17 17.50
N ALA A 147 -0.24 -10.30 16.33
CA ALA A 147 -0.28 -9.29 15.28
C ALA A 147 -1.72 -8.94 14.85
N GLU A 148 -2.65 -9.87 15.00
CA GLU A 148 -4.09 -9.73 14.73
C GLU A 148 -4.85 -8.96 15.82
N HIS A 149 -4.26 -8.71 16.98
CA HIS A 149 -4.95 -8.02 18.07
C HIS A 149 -4.98 -6.52 17.80
N VAL A 150 -6.18 -5.99 17.59
CA VAL A 150 -6.47 -4.56 17.52
C VAL A 150 -6.69 -4.04 18.94
N PRO A 151 -5.89 -3.10 19.47
CA PRO A 151 -6.15 -2.50 20.78
C PRO A 151 -7.47 -1.71 20.76
N ASP A 152 -8.22 -1.72 21.86
CA ASP A 152 -9.54 -1.06 22.03
C ASP A 152 -9.61 0.44 21.64
N GLN A 153 -8.48 1.09 21.38
CA GLN A 153 -8.39 2.52 21.01
C GLN A 153 -8.36 2.80 19.49
N ALA A 154 -8.31 1.79 18.62
CA ALA A 154 -8.12 2.00 17.18
C ALA A 154 -9.43 2.22 16.36
N LEU A 155 -10.60 2.23 17.00
CA LEU A 155 -11.91 2.34 16.33
C LEU A 155 -12.61 3.70 16.49
N ARG A 156 -11.86 4.80 16.65
CA ARG A 156 -12.42 6.16 16.66
C ARG A 156 -11.93 6.99 15.49
#